data_AF-Q9QY92-F1
#
_entry.id   AF-Q9QY92-F1
#
_cell.length_a   1.000
_cell.length_b   1.000
_cell.length_c   1.000
_cell.angle_alpha   90.00
_cell.angle_beta   90.00
_cell.angle_gamma   90.00
#
_symmetry.space_group_name_H-M   'P 1'
#
loop_
_entity.id
_entity.type
_entity.pdbx_description
1 polymer ?
#
loop_
_entity_poly.entity_id
_entity_poly.type
_entity_poly.pdbx_seq_one_letter_code
_entity_poly.pdbx_strand_id
1 'polypeptide(L)'
;DLRETMEFVDEESQVAHLELGQIESQLKATLEVLRERSLQCETLKDTVESLRAELASTEAKHEQQALEKTHQHSKELCLLAEQLQSLTLFLEAKLEENKAESDIILPSTGCAPAQEHPPSSDSSVSEQIPTAVVDEVPEPAPVPLLGSVKSAFTRVASTAPFRPTETPALEKSLAEMSAVLQELQRLCALLQESKEEAVGVLQREICELHTRLQAQEEEHQEAQKAKEADIEKLNQALCLRHKNEKELLEVIQKQNEKILGQIDTSGQLINLREEVTQLTRLLRRAETETKELQEALEGQVDPSCQLMATNWIQEKVFLSQEVNKLRAMFLEVKNEKKQLMDKYLSHRHILEENLRRSDTELKKLDDTIQHIYETLLSIPEVVKSCKELQGLLEFLS
;
A
#
# COMPACT_ATOMS: atom_id res chain seq x y z
N ASP A 1 64.32 -105.58 96.99
CA ASP A 1 65.37 -104.59 96.65
C ASP A 1 65.77 -104.63 95.17
N LEU A 2 66.73 -105.43 94.69
CA LEU A 2 67.19 -105.37 93.28
C LEU A 2 66.16 -105.79 92.20
N ARG A 3 65.21 -106.67 92.54
CA ARG A 3 64.18 -107.14 91.59
C ARG A 3 63.06 -106.10 91.38
N GLU A 4 62.59 -105.49 92.46
CA GLU A 4 61.55 -104.43 92.42
C GLU A 4 62.05 -103.17 91.70
N THR A 5 63.34 -102.82 91.83
CA THR A 5 63.92 -101.69 91.08
C THR A 5 64.01 -101.96 89.59
N MET A 6 64.17 -103.22 89.18
CA MET A 6 64.24 -103.59 87.77
C MET A 6 62.84 -103.63 87.14
N GLU A 7 61.85 -104.13 87.89
CA GLU A 7 60.44 -104.09 87.49
C GLU A 7 59.92 -102.64 87.38
N PHE A 8 60.29 -101.74 88.31
CA PHE A 8 59.92 -100.32 88.21
C PHE A 8 60.54 -99.62 86.99
N VAL A 9 61.82 -99.91 86.67
CA VAL A 9 62.49 -99.36 85.48
C VAL A 9 61.87 -99.91 84.20
N ASP A 10 61.46 -101.18 84.16
CA ASP A 10 60.76 -101.75 83.01
C ASP A 10 59.36 -101.15 82.84
N GLU A 11 58.61 -100.96 83.93
CA GLU A 11 57.30 -100.29 83.90
C GLU A 11 57.42 -98.81 83.48
N GLU A 12 58.38 -98.08 84.03
CA GLU A 12 58.68 -96.68 83.66
C GLU A 12 59.13 -96.59 82.19
N SER A 13 59.95 -97.53 81.73
CA SER A 13 60.34 -97.64 80.33
C SER A 13 59.12 -97.93 79.43
N GLN A 14 58.20 -98.78 79.87
CA GLN A 14 57.00 -99.11 79.11
C GLN A 14 56.02 -97.93 79.04
N VAL A 15 55.85 -97.19 80.14
CA VAL A 15 55.06 -95.94 80.18
C VAL A 15 55.70 -94.88 79.29
N ALA A 16 57.02 -94.67 79.37
CA ALA A 16 57.72 -93.73 78.51
C ALA A 16 57.58 -94.08 77.02
N HIS A 17 57.62 -95.36 76.65
CA HIS A 17 57.38 -95.81 75.28
C HIS A 17 55.92 -95.57 74.82
N LEU A 18 54.93 -95.76 75.70
CA LEU A 18 53.53 -95.47 75.41
C LEU A 18 53.28 -93.97 75.25
N GLU A 19 53.83 -93.15 76.15
CA GLU A 19 53.74 -91.68 76.08
C GLU A 19 54.44 -91.14 74.83
N LEU A 20 55.63 -91.65 74.51
CA LEU A 20 56.32 -91.31 73.26
C LEU A 20 55.51 -91.72 72.03
N GLY A 21 54.91 -92.91 72.04
CA GLY A 21 54.03 -93.37 70.96
C GLY A 21 52.79 -92.48 70.80
N GLN A 22 52.20 -92.04 71.91
CA GLN A 22 51.07 -91.11 71.91
C GLN A 22 51.46 -89.74 71.37
N ILE A 23 52.59 -89.17 71.84
CA ILE A 23 53.11 -87.89 71.35
C ILE A 23 53.47 -87.99 69.87
N GLU A 24 54.10 -89.08 69.43
CA GLU A 24 54.43 -89.31 68.02
C GLU A 24 53.16 -89.41 67.15
N SER A 25 52.11 -90.08 67.65
CA SER A 25 50.82 -90.17 66.95
C SER A 25 50.11 -88.81 66.84
N GLN A 26 50.13 -88.01 67.91
CA GLN A 26 49.57 -86.65 67.93
C GLN A 26 50.38 -85.71 67.03
N LEU A 27 51.71 -85.82 67.04
CA LEU A 27 52.58 -85.06 66.17
C LEU A 27 52.33 -85.42 64.70
N LYS A 28 52.16 -86.70 64.36
CA LYS A 28 51.81 -87.12 62.99
C LYS A 28 50.46 -86.54 62.55
N ALA A 29 49.42 -86.64 63.37
CA ALA A 29 48.10 -86.09 63.05
C ALA A 29 48.13 -84.55 62.87
N THR A 30 48.84 -83.84 63.74
CA THR A 30 48.97 -82.37 63.63
C THR A 30 49.79 -81.96 62.39
N LEU A 31 50.83 -82.72 62.04
CA LEU A 31 51.63 -82.48 60.84
C LEU A 31 50.81 -82.75 59.56
N GLU A 32 49.96 -83.77 59.55
CA GLU A 32 49.01 -84.04 58.44
C GLU A 32 48.03 -82.88 58.26
N VAL A 33 47.39 -82.40 59.34
CA VAL A 33 46.50 -81.22 59.30
C VAL A 33 47.25 -79.97 58.83
N LEU A 34 48.50 -79.78 59.26
CA LEU A 34 49.31 -78.64 58.82
C LEU A 34 49.65 -78.73 57.33
N ARG A 35 49.97 -79.92 56.81
CA ARG A 35 50.20 -80.15 55.38
C ARG A 35 48.94 -79.89 54.56
N GLU A 36 47.79 -80.37 55.03
CA GLU A 36 46.51 -80.12 54.38
C GLU A 36 46.16 -78.63 54.36
N ARG A 37 46.34 -77.93 55.49
CA ARG A 37 46.16 -76.47 55.54
C ARG A 37 47.14 -75.73 54.64
N SER A 38 48.40 -76.16 54.57
CA SER A 38 49.40 -75.58 53.67
C SER A 38 48.99 -75.74 52.21
N LEU A 39 48.48 -76.91 51.84
CA LEU A 39 47.95 -77.16 50.50
C LEU A 39 46.74 -76.25 50.21
N GLN A 40 45.81 -76.12 51.16
CA GLN A 40 44.67 -75.22 51.03
C GLN A 40 45.09 -73.76 50.86
N CYS A 41 46.13 -73.31 51.57
CA CYS A 41 46.68 -71.96 51.43
C CYS A 41 47.28 -71.71 50.04
N GLU A 42 48.01 -72.66 49.47
CA GLU A 42 48.51 -72.55 48.09
C GLU A 42 47.36 -72.55 47.08
N THR A 43 46.37 -73.44 47.21
CA THR A 43 45.17 -73.42 46.36
C THR A 43 44.41 -72.09 46.45
N LEU A 44 44.28 -71.53 47.67
CA LEU A 44 43.65 -70.22 47.86
C LEU A 44 44.47 -69.10 47.21
N LYS A 45 45.79 -69.18 47.27
CA LYS A 45 46.68 -68.21 46.63
C LYS A 45 46.53 -68.25 45.12
N ASP A 46 46.52 -69.43 44.51
CA ASP A 46 46.31 -69.61 43.06
C ASP A 46 44.96 -69.06 42.62
N THR A 47 43.89 -69.33 43.39
CA THR A 47 42.55 -68.79 43.09
C THR A 47 42.49 -67.26 43.22
N VAL A 48 43.15 -66.65 44.22
CA VAL A 48 43.24 -65.19 44.33
C VAL A 48 44.03 -64.58 43.18
N GLU A 49 45.12 -65.21 42.76
CA GLU A 49 45.90 -64.76 41.60
C GLU A 49 45.07 -64.86 40.30
N SER A 50 44.32 -65.96 40.10
CA SER A 50 43.40 -66.12 38.98
C SER A 50 42.30 -65.06 38.96
N LEU A 51 41.64 -64.82 40.10
CA LEU A 51 40.58 -63.82 40.21
C LEU A 51 41.09 -62.40 39.98
N ARG A 52 42.32 -62.09 40.40
CA ARG A 52 42.97 -60.80 40.10
C ARG A 52 43.22 -60.63 38.60
N ALA A 53 43.67 -61.68 37.92
CA ALA A 53 43.88 -61.66 36.48
C ALA A 53 42.55 -61.51 35.71
N GLU A 54 41.50 -62.21 36.15
CA GLU A 54 40.14 -62.06 35.60
C GLU A 54 39.59 -60.66 35.82
N LEU A 55 39.73 -60.10 37.02
CA LEU A 55 39.30 -58.73 37.32
C LEU A 55 40.01 -57.73 36.41
N ALA A 56 41.35 -57.78 36.33
CA ALA A 56 42.12 -56.92 35.44
C ALA A 56 41.72 -57.08 33.96
N SER A 57 41.39 -58.29 33.52
CA SER A 57 40.89 -58.54 32.17
C SER A 57 39.51 -57.92 31.95
N THR A 58 38.60 -58.02 32.92
CA THR A 58 37.26 -57.41 32.83
C THR A 58 37.30 -55.89 32.86
N GLU A 59 38.18 -55.30 33.68
CA GLU A 59 38.40 -53.86 33.74
C GLU A 59 38.95 -53.35 32.40
N ALA A 60 40.00 -53.98 31.87
CA ALA A 60 40.57 -53.62 30.57
C ALA A 60 39.53 -53.72 29.42
N LYS A 61 38.69 -54.77 29.41
CA LYS A 61 37.61 -54.90 28.42
C LYS A 61 36.57 -53.80 28.56
N HIS A 62 36.18 -53.44 29.78
CA HIS A 62 35.22 -52.37 30.01
C HIS A 62 35.78 -51.02 29.58
N GLU A 63 37.03 -50.71 29.94
CA GLU A 63 37.73 -49.49 29.53
C GLU A 63 37.82 -49.39 28.00
N GLN A 64 38.19 -50.48 27.33
CA GLN A 64 38.25 -50.51 25.88
C GLN A 64 36.88 -50.27 25.23
N GLN A 65 35.81 -50.90 25.74
CA GLN A 65 34.45 -50.67 25.25
C GLN A 65 33.98 -49.21 25.48
N ALA A 66 34.35 -48.60 26.61
CA ALA A 66 34.02 -47.21 26.91
C ALA A 66 34.75 -46.25 25.95
N LEU A 67 36.03 -46.50 25.66
CA LEU A 67 36.81 -45.74 24.69
C LEU A 67 36.23 -45.85 23.27
N GLU A 68 35.83 -47.05 22.85
CA GLU A 68 35.20 -47.27 21.53
C GLU A 68 33.88 -46.49 21.38
N LYS A 69 33.00 -46.53 22.39
CA LYS A 69 31.76 -45.73 22.39
C LYS A 69 32.02 -44.24 22.38
N THR A 70 32.96 -43.77 23.20
CA THR A 70 33.35 -42.35 23.25
C THR A 70 33.88 -41.88 21.90
N HIS A 71 34.71 -42.70 21.24
CA HIS A 71 35.20 -42.40 19.91
C HIS A 71 34.08 -42.39 18.85
N GLN A 72 33.08 -43.26 18.96
CA GLN A 72 31.92 -43.25 18.08
C GLN A 72 31.07 -41.98 18.24
N HIS A 73 30.74 -41.58 19.47
CA HIS A 73 30.02 -40.32 19.73
C HIS A 73 30.83 -39.11 19.25
N SER A 74 32.14 -39.10 19.46
CA SER A 74 33.02 -38.02 18.98
C SER A 74 32.98 -37.86 17.46
N LYS A 75 32.93 -38.97 16.70
CA LYS A 75 32.77 -38.94 15.24
C LYS A 75 31.43 -38.37 14.82
N GLU A 76 30.34 -38.82 15.45
CA GLU A 76 29.00 -38.33 15.16
C GLU A 76 28.87 -36.83 15.47
N LEU A 77 29.48 -36.38 16.58
CA LEU A 77 29.52 -34.97 16.96
C LEU A 77 30.32 -34.13 15.95
N CYS A 78 31.43 -34.65 15.41
CA CYS A 78 32.15 -33.99 14.31
C CYS A 78 31.28 -33.85 13.06
N LEU A 79 30.55 -34.89 12.67
CA LEU A 79 29.64 -34.83 11.51
C LEU A 79 28.52 -33.80 11.72
N LEU A 80 27.92 -33.75 12.91
CA LEU A 80 26.94 -32.72 13.26
C LEU A 80 27.55 -31.31 13.21
N ALA A 81 28.78 -31.14 13.70
CA ALA A 81 29.47 -29.85 13.66
C ALA A 81 29.74 -29.40 12.21
N GLU A 82 30.16 -30.31 11.32
CA GLU A 82 30.34 -30.04 9.89
C GLU A 82 29.01 -29.65 9.21
N GLN A 83 27.91 -30.36 9.51
CA GLN A 83 26.58 -30.03 9.01
C GLN A 83 26.11 -28.66 9.48
N LEU A 84 26.25 -28.36 10.77
CA LEU A 84 25.92 -27.06 11.33
C LEU A 84 26.75 -25.95 10.66
N GLN A 85 28.06 -26.16 10.48
CA GLN A 85 28.91 -25.19 9.81
C GLN A 85 28.50 -24.95 8.36
N SER A 86 28.13 -26.01 7.62
CA SER A 86 27.63 -25.87 6.25
C SER A 86 26.32 -25.06 6.18
N LEU A 87 25.43 -25.27 7.16
CA LEU A 87 24.17 -24.55 7.25
C LEU A 87 24.37 -23.09 7.65
N THR A 88 25.31 -22.81 8.56
CA THR A 88 25.72 -21.44 8.91
C THR A 88 26.26 -20.70 7.68
N LEU A 89 27.17 -21.32 6.92
CA LEU A 89 27.71 -20.70 5.70
C LEU A 89 26.63 -20.47 4.64
N PHE A 90 25.69 -21.40 4.49
CA PHE A 90 24.54 -21.23 3.60
C PHE A 90 23.69 -20.01 4.00
N LEU A 91 23.36 -19.88 5.29
CA LEU A 91 22.58 -18.76 5.81
C LEU A 91 23.32 -17.43 5.69
N GLU A 92 24.63 -17.40 5.95
CA GLU A 92 25.47 -16.21 5.75
C GLU A 92 25.47 -15.77 4.29
N ALA A 93 25.67 -16.70 3.35
CA ALA A 93 25.62 -16.40 1.92
C ALA A 93 24.25 -15.83 1.50
N LYS A 94 23.15 -16.38 2.02
CA LYS A 94 21.79 -15.87 1.77
C LYS A 94 21.54 -14.52 2.41
N LEU A 95 22.15 -14.23 3.56
CA LEU A 95 22.07 -12.93 4.20
C LEU A 95 22.78 -11.86 3.35
N GLU A 96 23.95 -12.17 2.79
CA GLU A 96 24.70 -11.27 1.92
C GLU A 96 23.99 -11.07 0.55
N GLU A 97 23.38 -12.11 -0.01
CA GLU A 97 22.54 -12.00 -1.22
C GLU A 97 21.40 -10.99 -1.00
N ASN A 98 20.69 -11.06 0.15
CA ASN A 98 19.63 -10.12 0.49
C ASN A 98 20.14 -8.67 0.68
N LYS A 99 21.34 -8.47 1.22
CA LYS A 99 21.96 -7.14 1.36
C LYS A 99 22.32 -6.56 -0.01
N ALA A 100 22.95 -7.36 -0.86
CA ALA A 100 23.32 -6.95 -2.22
C ALA A 100 22.07 -6.60 -3.07
N GLU A 101 20.99 -7.39 -2.96
CA GLU A 101 19.70 -7.10 -3.62
C GLU A 101 19.10 -5.76 -3.14
N SER A 102 19.25 -5.43 -1.85
CA SER A 102 18.74 -4.19 -1.26
C SER A 102 19.51 -2.94 -1.74
N ASP A 103 20.83 -3.07 -1.94
CA ASP A 103 21.68 -1.95 -2.38
C ASP A 103 21.53 -1.64 -3.88
N ILE A 104 21.10 -2.61 -4.70
CA ILE A 104 20.90 -2.41 -6.15
C ILE A 104 19.60 -1.64 -6.46
N ILE A 105 18.63 -1.61 -5.54
CA ILE A 105 17.29 -1.02 -5.78
C ILE A 105 17.23 0.50 -5.50
N LEU A 106 18.33 1.14 -5.07
CA LEU A 106 18.34 2.60 -4.84
C LEU A 106 19.09 3.40 -5.93
N PRO A 107 18.38 3.84 -6.98
CA PRO A 107 18.58 5.15 -7.57
C PRO A 107 17.60 6.14 -6.94
N SER A 108 18.15 6.97 -6.07
CA SER A 108 17.62 8.24 -5.56
C SER A 108 16.70 8.98 -6.54
N THR A 109 15.47 9.28 -6.11
CA THR A 109 14.76 10.49 -6.50
C THR A 109 14.10 11.05 -5.23
N GLY A 110 14.54 12.25 -4.83
CA GLY A 110 14.37 12.77 -3.47
C GLY A 110 12.99 13.33 -3.14
N CYS A 111 12.70 13.43 -1.83
CA CYS A 111 12.40 14.71 -1.17
C CYS A 111 12.23 14.55 0.36
N ALA A 112 13.01 15.38 1.08
CA ALA A 112 12.84 16.00 2.40
C ALA A 112 12.64 15.18 3.71
N PRO A 113 13.45 15.44 4.76
CA PRO A 113 13.27 14.87 6.10
C PRO A 113 12.49 15.83 7.04
N ALA A 114 11.59 15.26 7.83
CA ALA A 114 11.04 15.82 9.07
C ALA A 114 10.71 14.58 9.94
N GLN A 115 10.97 14.47 11.23
CA GLN A 115 11.34 15.40 12.28
C GLN A 115 11.84 14.52 13.45
N GLU A 116 12.91 14.92 14.13
CA GLU A 116 13.44 14.26 15.32
C GLU A 116 12.46 14.31 16.51
N HIS A 117 12.44 13.24 17.33
CA HIS A 117 12.48 13.21 18.82
C HIS A 117 11.96 11.86 19.41
N PRO A 118 12.33 11.45 20.64
CA PRO A 118 13.25 10.34 20.93
C PRO A 118 12.56 9.09 21.54
N PRO A 119 13.27 7.96 21.72
CA PRO A 119 12.69 6.78 22.36
C PRO A 119 12.69 6.94 23.89
N SER A 120 11.51 6.81 24.50
CA SER A 120 11.35 6.60 25.93
C SER A 120 11.40 5.11 26.21
N SER A 121 12.43 4.71 26.95
CA SER A 121 12.58 3.41 27.59
C SER A 121 11.39 3.11 28.51
N ASP A 122 10.89 1.88 28.46
CA ASP A 122 10.59 1.06 29.65
C ASP A 122 10.03 -0.31 29.21
N SER A 123 10.81 -1.35 29.44
CA SER A 123 10.30 -2.72 29.57
C SER A 123 11.35 -3.55 30.29
N SER A 124 11.18 -3.61 31.61
CA SER A 124 11.90 -4.47 32.53
C SER A 124 11.21 -5.83 32.57
N VAL A 125 11.87 -6.90 32.10
CA VAL A 125 11.51 -8.26 32.51
C VAL A 125 12.76 -9.16 32.61
N SER A 126 13.18 -9.35 33.85
CA SER A 126 13.62 -10.61 34.46
C SER A 126 14.68 -11.46 33.75
N GLU A 127 15.92 -11.25 34.15
CA GLU A 127 17.03 -12.18 34.03
C GLU A 127 17.17 -12.89 35.39
N GLN A 128 16.76 -14.16 35.48
CA GLN A 128 16.96 -14.98 36.67
C GLN A 128 18.12 -15.95 36.43
N ILE A 129 19.25 -15.63 37.06
CA ILE A 129 20.40 -16.52 37.25
C ILE A 129 20.17 -17.29 38.56
N PRO A 130 20.16 -18.63 38.58
CA PRO A 130 20.29 -19.36 39.83
C PRO A 130 21.77 -19.51 40.17
N THR A 131 22.25 -18.65 41.06
CA THR A 131 23.47 -18.88 41.83
C THR A 131 23.15 -19.90 42.91
N ALA A 132 23.59 -21.14 42.73
CA ALA A 132 23.50 -22.17 43.76
C ALA A 132 24.51 -21.86 44.87
N VAL A 133 23.98 -21.55 46.05
CA VAL A 133 24.71 -21.44 47.31
C VAL A 133 25.14 -22.84 47.72
N VAL A 134 26.45 -23.05 47.81
CA VAL A 134 27.06 -24.21 48.46
C VAL A 134 26.78 -24.09 49.96
N ASP A 135 25.90 -24.95 50.44
CA ASP A 135 25.66 -25.20 51.86
C ASP A 135 26.84 -26.04 52.38
N GLU A 136 27.75 -25.41 53.09
CA GLU A 136 28.79 -26.07 53.87
C GLU A 136 28.15 -26.69 55.12
N VAL A 137 27.85 -27.99 55.05
CA VAL A 137 27.60 -28.82 56.23
C VAL A 137 28.89 -29.59 56.57
N PRO A 138 29.43 -29.48 57.80
CA PRO A 138 30.73 -30.05 58.16
C PRO A 138 30.71 -31.59 58.21
N GLU A 139 31.70 -32.21 57.56
CA GLU A 139 32.04 -33.63 57.77
C GLU A 139 32.43 -33.89 59.24
N PRO A 140 31.98 -35.01 59.84
CA PRO A 140 32.43 -35.43 61.15
C PRO A 140 33.83 -36.05 61.06
N ALA A 141 34.73 -35.58 61.92
CA ALA A 141 36.06 -36.15 62.13
C ALA A 141 35.98 -37.66 62.44
N PRO A 142 36.84 -38.50 61.83
CA PRO A 142 37.01 -39.87 62.29
C PRO A 142 37.93 -39.90 63.52
N VAL A 143 37.38 -40.45 64.60
CA VAL A 143 38.04 -40.75 65.86
C VAL A 143 39.24 -41.69 65.62
N PRO A 144 40.43 -41.43 66.18
CA PRO A 144 41.55 -42.36 66.09
C PRO A 144 41.34 -43.51 67.09
N LEU A 145 40.83 -44.64 66.58
CA LEU A 145 40.80 -45.90 67.33
C LEU A 145 42.18 -46.57 67.24
N LEU A 146 42.91 -46.48 68.35
CA LEU A 146 44.10 -47.25 68.69
C LEU A 146 43.93 -48.73 68.30
N GLY A 147 44.72 -49.18 67.32
CA GLY A 147 44.80 -50.57 66.90
C GLY A 147 46.24 -50.96 66.56
N SER A 148 46.84 -51.77 67.43
CA SER A 148 48.23 -52.24 67.40
C SER A 148 48.67 -52.86 66.05
N VAL A 149 49.86 -52.47 65.58
CA VAL A 149 50.49 -52.79 64.27
C VAL A 149 51.02 -54.24 64.17
N LYS A 150 50.43 -55.21 64.87
CA LYS A 150 50.88 -56.62 64.86
C LYS A 150 49.72 -57.62 64.89
N SER A 151 48.79 -57.52 63.94
CA SER A 151 47.72 -58.52 63.76
C SER A 151 47.67 -59.03 62.31
N ALA A 152 47.64 -60.35 62.14
CA ALA A 152 47.73 -61.06 60.86
C ALA A 152 46.39 -61.12 60.08
N PHE A 153 45.43 -60.23 60.38
CA PHE A 153 44.13 -60.17 59.70
C PHE A 153 43.76 -58.72 59.36
N THR A 154 44.31 -58.20 58.27
CA THR A 154 43.82 -56.98 57.63
C THR A 154 42.57 -57.29 56.81
N ARG A 155 41.43 -56.64 57.10
CA ARG A 155 40.27 -56.66 56.18
C ARG A 155 40.64 -55.86 54.94
N VAL A 156 40.53 -56.49 53.77
CA VAL A 156 40.62 -55.83 52.46
C VAL A 156 39.46 -54.83 52.38
N ALA A 157 39.78 -53.54 52.27
CA ALA A 157 38.77 -52.53 51.96
C ALA A 157 38.25 -52.80 50.54
N SER A 158 36.95 -53.07 50.42
CA SER A 158 36.28 -53.27 49.14
C SER A 158 36.26 -51.95 48.37
N THR A 159 37.14 -51.81 47.38
CA THR A 159 37.05 -50.76 46.37
C THR A 159 35.81 -51.06 45.55
N ALA A 160 34.74 -50.29 45.76
CA ALA A 160 33.54 -50.41 44.94
C ALA A 160 33.89 -50.06 43.48
N PRO A 161 33.45 -50.85 42.49
CA PRO A 161 33.74 -50.58 41.10
C PRO A 161 32.98 -49.32 40.68
N PHE A 162 33.69 -48.38 40.07
CA PHE A 162 33.12 -47.21 39.40
C PHE A 162 32.01 -47.67 38.44
N ARG A 163 30.77 -47.24 38.67
CA ARG A 163 29.69 -47.35 37.67
C ARG A 163 29.71 -46.09 36.79
N PRO A 164 29.98 -46.19 35.48
CA PRO A 164 29.74 -45.08 34.57
C PRO A 164 28.24 -44.96 34.33
N THR A 165 27.63 -43.88 34.79
CA THR A 165 26.17 -43.70 34.82
C THR A 165 25.62 -42.92 33.60
N GLU A 166 26.42 -42.55 32.60
CA GLU A 166 26.01 -41.47 31.66
C GLU A 166 26.10 -41.78 30.15
N THR A 167 26.08 -43.05 29.73
CA THR A 167 26.13 -43.38 28.28
C THR A 167 24.80 -43.21 27.50
N PRO A 168 23.61 -43.57 28.02
CA PRO A 168 22.37 -43.53 27.21
C PRO A 168 21.78 -42.11 27.05
N ALA A 169 22.14 -41.17 27.92
CA ALA A 169 21.67 -39.79 27.84
C ALA A 169 22.33 -39.01 26.69
N LEU A 170 23.62 -39.29 26.43
CA LEU A 170 24.41 -38.71 25.33
C LEU A 170 23.95 -39.21 23.95
N GLU A 171 23.65 -40.50 23.82
CA GLU A 171 23.11 -41.06 22.57
C GLU A 171 21.77 -40.40 22.19
N LYS A 172 20.91 -40.20 23.20
CA LYS A 172 19.61 -39.55 22.99
C LYS A 172 19.77 -38.08 22.60
N SER A 173 20.64 -37.33 23.27
CA SER A 173 20.85 -35.91 22.95
C SER A 173 21.48 -35.71 21.57
N LEU A 174 22.37 -36.61 21.15
CA LEU A 174 22.97 -36.57 19.82
C LEU A 174 21.94 -36.91 18.73
N ALA A 175 21.08 -37.90 18.95
CA ALA A 175 19.97 -38.19 18.04
C ALA A 175 19.00 -37.00 17.93
N GLU A 176 18.65 -36.37 19.06
CA GLU A 176 17.80 -35.17 19.09
C GLU A 176 18.44 -33.99 18.33
N MET A 177 19.74 -33.70 18.53
CA MET A 177 20.44 -32.66 17.75
C MET A 177 20.44 -32.98 16.26
N SER A 178 20.64 -34.25 15.87
CA SER A 178 20.66 -34.62 14.45
C SER A 178 19.29 -34.40 13.80
N ALA A 179 18.21 -34.71 14.51
CA ALA A 179 16.85 -34.48 14.05
C ALA A 179 16.53 -32.98 13.93
N VAL A 180 16.97 -32.17 14.90
CA VAL A 180 16.78 -30.71 14.86
C VAL A 180 17.56 -30.08 13.70
N LEU A 181 18.80 -30.51 13.44
CA LEU A 181 19.58 -30.03 12.29
C LEU A 181 18.93 -30.39 10.95
N GLN A 182 18.42 -31.61 10.82
CA GLN A 182 17.72 -32.04 9.61
C GLN A 182 16.44 -31.24 9.37
N GLU A 183 15.66 -31.00 10.43
CA GLU A 183 14.45 -30.19 10.32
C GLU A 183 14.78 -28.73 9.98
N LEU A 184 15.83 -28.17 10.58
CA LEU A 184 16.31 -26.82 10.24
C LEU A 184 16.72 -26.73 8.76
N GLN A 185 17.46 -27.73 8.26
CA GLN A 185 17.86 -27.79 6.84
C GLN A 185 16.64 -27.87 5.91
N ARG A 186 15.64 -28.68 6.28
CA ARG A 186 14.37 -28.79 5.55
C ARG A 186 13.60 -27.46 5.52
N LEU A 187 13.53 -26.76 6.66
CA LEU A 187 12.88 -25.46 6.75
C LEU A 187 13.62 -24.39 5.94
N CYS A 188 14.95 -24.38 5.94
CA CYS A 188 15.76 -23.50 5.10
C CYS A 188 15.48 -23.73 3.60
N ALA A 189 15.40 -24.99 3.16
CA ALA A 189 15.09 -25.31 1.77
C ALA A 189 13.66 -24.88 1.39
N LEU A 190 12.68 -25.11 2.26
CA LEU A 190 11.29 -24.70 2.04
C LEU A 190 11.16 -23.17 1.97
N LEU A 191 11.86 -22.44 2.85
CA LEU A 191 11.87 -20.98 2.83
C LEU A 191 12.50 -20.44 1.54
N GLN A 192 13.58 -21.07 1.06
CA GLN A 192 14.25 -20.74 -0.19
C GLN A 192 13.29 -20.90 -1.39
N GLU A 193 12.61 -22.05 -1.49
CA GLU A 193 11.64 -22.33 -2.55
C GLU A 193 10.46 -21.34 -2.51
N SER A 194 9.94 -21.05 -1.32
CA SER A 194 8.87 -20.07 -1.13
C SER A 194 9.29 -18.65 -1.56
N LYS A 195 10.52 -18.22 -1.24
CA LYS A 195 11.07 -16.93 -1.71
C LYS A 195 11.18 -16.91 -3.24
N GLU A 196 11.74 -17.96 -3.84
CA GLU A 196 11.93 -18.07 -5.29
C GLU A 196 10.60 -18.07 -6.04
N GLU A 197 9.59 -18.77 -5.53
CA GLU A 197 8.23 -18.76 -6.10
C GLU A 197 7.60 -17.36 -6.01
N ALA A 198 7.70 -16.69 -4.86
CA ALA A 198 7.19 -15.33 -4.68
C ALA A 198 7.87 -14.34 -5.64
N VAL A 199 9.19 -14.42 -5.79
CA VAL A 199 9.95 -13.60 -6.76
C VAL A 199 9.48 -13.91 -8.19
N GLY A 200 9.29 -15.19 -8.54
CA GLY A 200 8.81 -15.60 -9.86
C GLY A 200 7.36 -15.14 -10.14
N VAL A 201 6.50 -15.05 -9.13
CA VAL A 201 5.16 -14.46 -9.25
C VAL A 201 5.27 -12.95 -9.51
N LEU A 202 6.04 -12.23 -8.70
CA LEU A 202 6.22 -10.78 -8.84
C LEU A 202 6.85 -10.42 -10.19
N GLN A 203 7.84 -11.17 -10.66
CA GLN A 203 8.44 -10.95 -11.98
C GLN A 203 7.42 -11.12 -13.10
N ARG A 204 6.55 -12.15 -13.03
CA ARG A 204 5.48 -12.34 -14.01
C ARG A 204 4.49 -11.18 -13.98
N GLU A 205 4.06 -10.75 -12.80
CA GLU A 205 3.14 -9.62 -12.65
C GLU A 205 3.75 -8.32 -13.18
N ILE A 206 5.04 -8.06 -12.92
CA ILE A 206 5.76 -6.92 -13.49
C ILE A 206 5.77 -6.99 -15.02
N CYS A 207 6.08 -8.15 -15.61
CA CYS A 207 6.05 -8.32 -17.06
C CYS A 207 4.64 -8.10 -17.64
N GLU A 208 3.61 -8.67 -17.02
CA GLU A 208 2.21 -8.49 -17.43
C GLU A 208 1.79 -7.02 -17.36
N LEU A 209 2.10 -6.33 -16.26
CA LEU A 209 1.83 -4.90 -16.11
C LEU A 209 2.59 -4.07 -17.16
N HIS A 210 3.84 -4.40 -17.45
CA HIS A 210 4.62 -3.72 -18.47
C HIS A 210 4.00 -3.87 -19.87
N THR A 211 3.57 -5.08 -20.23
CA THR A 211 2.87 -5.31 -21.51
C THR A 211 1.53 -4.58 -21.59
N ARG A 212 0.77 -4.53 -20.49
CA ARG A 212 -0.50 -3.80 -20.44
C ARG A 212 -0.30 -2.30 -20.58
N LEU A 213 0.71 -1.75 -19.90
CA LEU A 213 1.06 -0.33 -19.97
C LEU A 213 1.49 0.05 -21.39
N GLN A 214 2.32 -0.79 -22.04
CA GLN A 214 2.71 -0.56 -23.43
C GLN A 214 1.50 -0.60 -24.39
N ALA A 215 0.60 -1.57 -24.23
CA ALA A 215 -0.59 -1.66 -25.06
C ALA A 215 -1.52 -0.44 -24.88
N GLN A 216 -1.69 0.03 -23.65
CA GLN A 216 -2.45 1.26 -23.37
C GLN A 216 -1.78 2.50 -23.97
N GLU A 217 -0.46 2.58 -23.91
CA GLU A 217 0.27 3.70 -24.51
C GLU A 217 0.16 3.70 -26.04
N GLU A 218 0.23 2.54 -26.68
CA GLU A 218 -0.02 2.39 -28.12
C GLU A 218 -1.46 2.80 -28.48
N GLU A 219 -2.46 2.34 -27.73
CA GLU A 219 -3.87 2.73 -27.92
C GLU A 219 -4.07 4.25 -27.77
N HIS A 220 -3.48 4.86 -26.74
CA HIS A 220 -3.54 6.30 -26.52
C HIS A 220 -2.85 7.08 -27.64
N GLN A 221 -1.69 6.61 -28.13
CA GLN A 221 -0.99 7.23 -29.27
C GLN A 221 -1.80 7.14 -30.55
N GLU A 222 -2.46 6.00 -30.83
CA GLU A 222 -3.35 5.86 -31.98
C GLU A 222 -4.58 6.76 -31.88
N ALA A 223 -5.21 6.81 -30.71
CA ALA A 223 -6.33 7.70 -30.44
C ALA A 223 -5.93 9.17 -30.62
N GLN A 224 -4.74 9.56 -30.14
CA GLN A 224 -4.20 10.91 -30.32
C GLN A 224 -4.00 11.24 -31.80
N LYS A 225 -3.36 10.35 -32.59
CA LYS A 225 -3.19 10.53 -34.04
C LYS A 225 -4.53 10.67 -34.77
N ALA A 226 -5.55 9.91 -34.37
CA ALA A 226 -6.89 10.04 -34.93
C ALA A 226 -7.51 11.41 -34.63
N LYS A 227 -7.37 11.90 -33.39
CA LYS A 227 -7.83 13.25 -33.01
C LYS A 227 -7.08 14.35 -33.77
N GLU A 228 -5.77 14.21 -33.93
CA GLU A 228 -4.95 15.15 -34.70
C GLU A 228 -5.39 15.22 -36.17
N ALA A 229 -5.66 14.06 -36.80
CA ALA A 229 -6.18 14.01 -38.17
C ALA A 229 -7.57 14.67 -38.30
N ASP A 230 -8.44 14.53 -37.31
CA ASP A 230 -9.75 15.18 -37.31
C ASP A 230 -9.64 16.70 -37.10
N ILE A 231 -8.72 17.16 -36.24
CA ILE A 231 -8.40 18.59 -36.08
C ILE A 231 -7.88 19.16 -37.40
N GLU A 232 -7.03 18.44 -38.12
CA GLU A 232 -6.51 18.88 -39.41
C GLU A 232 -7.64 19.02 -40.45
N LYS A 233 -8.56 18.05 -40.54
CA LYS A 233 -9.75 18.14 -41.41
C LYS A 233 -10.63 19.34 -41.05
N LEU A 234 -10.87 19.58 -39.75
CA LEU A 234 -11.64 20.73 -39.26
C LEU A 234 -10.97 22.06 -39.64
N ASN A 235 -9.66 22.15 -39.49
CA ASN A 235 -8.88 23.32 -39.87
C ASN A 235 -8.95 23.58 -41.38
N GLN A 236 -8.82 22.55 -42.21
CA GLN A 236 -8.99 22.66 -43.67
C GLN A 236 -10.39 23.17 -44.04
N ALA A 237 -11.44 22.60 -43.42
CA ALA A 237 -12.81 23.03 -43.63
C ALA A 237 -13.04 24.49 -43.18
N LEU A 238 -12.45 24.91 -42.06
CA LEU A 238 -12.52 26.28 -41.57
C LEU A 238 -11.83 27.26 -42.53
N CYS A 239 -10.63 26.93 -43.02
CA CYS A 239 -9.94 27.74 -44.03
C CYS A 239 -10.75 27.91 -45.31
N LEU A 240 -11.40 26.84 -45.80
CA LEU A 240 -12.30 26.93 -46.95
C LEU A 240 -13.50 27.83 -46.66
N ARG A 241 -14.12 27.68 -45.48
CA ARG A 241 -15.26 28.50 -45.10
C ARG A 241 -14.90 29.99 -45.02
N HIS A 242 -13.72 30.30 -44.47
CA HIS A 242 -13.21 31.66 -44.39
C HIS A 242 -12.96 32.27 -45.77
N LYS A 243 -12.41 31.49 -46.72
CA LYS A 243 -12.26 31.92 -48.12
C LYS A 243 -13.61 32.24 -48.75
N ASN A 244 -14.58 31.33 -48.61
CA ASN A 244 -15.93 31.53 -49.16
C ASN A 244 -16.62 32.75 -48.54
N GLU A 245 -16.47 32.98 -47.23
CA GLU A 245 -17.00 34.16 -46.55
C GLU A 245 -16.39 35.45 -47.08
N LYS A 246 -15.08 35.47 -47.32
CA LYS A 246 -14.40 36.62 -47.93
C LYS A 246 -14.92 36.90 -49.34
N GLU A 247 -15.06 35.88 -50.18
CA GLU A 247 -15.62 36.02 -51.53
C GLU A 247 -17.08 36.53 -51.49
N LEU A 248 -17.88 36.03 -50.55
CA LEU A 248 -19.25 36.49 -50.36
C LEU A 248 -19.31 37.97 -49.94
N LEU A 249 -18.44 38.40 -49.01
CA LEU A 249 -18.32 39.80 -48.61
C LEU A 249 -17.94 40.69 -49.80
N GLU A 250 -17.00 40.26 -50.65
CA GLU A 250 -16.64 40.99 -51.87
C GLU A 250 -17.82 41.12 -52.85
N VAL A 251 -18.64 40.07 -52.99
CA VAL A 251 -19.86 40.12 -53.81
C VAL A 251 -20.90 41.08 -53.22
N ILE A 252 -21.12 41.04 -51.91
CA ILE A 252 -22.04 41.95 -51.21
C ILE A 252 -21.57 43.40 -51.38
N GLN A 253 -20.27 43.65 -51.25
CA GLN A 253 -19.70 44.98 -51.44
C GLN A 253 -19.97 45.50 -52.86
N LYS A 254 -19.69 44.69 -53.90
CA LYS A 254 -19.99 45.05 -55.30
C LYS A 254 -21.48 45.31 -55.53
N GLN A 255 -22.36 44.54 -54.90
CA GLN A 255 -23.81 44.76 -54.98
C GLN A 255 -24.22 46.08 -54.31
N ASN A 256 -23.67 46.40 -53.14
CA ASN A 256 -23.94 47.66 -52.44
C ASN A 256 -23.48 48.87 -53.25
N GLU A 257 -22.29 48.81 -53.85
CA GLU A 257 -21.80 49.87 -54.76
C GLU A 257 -22.74 50.08 -55.95
N LYS A 258 -23.25 48.98 -56.54
CA LYS A 258 -24.24 49.05 -57.62
C LYS A 258 -25.56 49.68 -57.16
N ILE A 259 -26.07 49.31 -55.99
CA ILE A 259 -27.31 49.87 -55.42
C ILE A 259 -27.13 51.37 -55.16
N LEU A 260 -26.01 51.79 -54.59
CA LEU A 260 -25.71 53.21 -54.38
C LEU A 260 -25.71 53.99 -55.69
N GLY A 261 -25.04 53.49 -56.73
CA GLY A 261 -25.08 54.10 -58.05
C GLY A 261 -26.50 54.17 -58.65
N GLN A 262 -27.33 53.15 -58.42
CA GLN A 262 -28.74 53.18 -58.83
C GLN A 262 -29.56 54.22 -58.06
N ILE A 263 -29.34 54.38 -56.76
CA ILE A 263 -29.98 55.43 -55.94
C ILE A 263 -29.58 56.81 -56.47
N ASP A 264 -28.31 57.04 -56.79
CA ASP A 264 -27.83 58.30 -57.34
C ASP A 264 -28.49 58.64 -58.68
N THR A 265 -28.54 57.66 -59.60
CA THR A 265 -29.24 57.85 -60.89
C THR A 265 -30.74 58.08 -60.72
N SER A 266 -31.39 57.38 -59.79
CA SER A 266 -32.79 57.62 -59.45
C SER A 266 -33.00 59.02 -58.88
N GLY A 267 -32.09 59.51 -58.03
CA GLY A 267 -32.12 60.88 -57.51
C GLY A 267 -32.02 61.92 -58.62
N GLN A 268 -31.10 61.73 -59.57
CA GLN A 268 -30.99 62.59 -60.76
C GLN A 268 -32.28 62.58 -61.60
N LEU A 269 -32.90 61.41 -61.80
CA LEU A 269 -34.18 61.29 -62.52
C LEU A 269 -35.32 62.02 -61.81
N ILE A 270 -35.38 61.97 -60.48
CA ILE A 270 -36.37 62.72 -59.69
C ILE A 270 -36.16 64.22 -59.89
N ASN A 271 -34.94 64.72 -59.76
CA ASN A 271 -34.62 66.14 -59.98
C ASN A 271 -35.01 66.60 -61.40
N LEU A 272 -34.62 65.84 -62.43
CA LEU A 272 -35.00 66.13 -63.82
C LEU A 272 -36.52 66.14 -64.00
N ARG A 273 -37.24 65.21 -63.36
CA ARG A 273 -38.70 65.17 -63.41
C ARG A 273 -39.31 66.39 -62.75
N GLU A 274 -38.77 66.82 -61.60
CA GLU A 274 -39.20 68.04 -60.92
C GLU A 274 -38.97 69.28 -61.81
N GLU A 275 -37.79 69.42 -62.41
CA GLU A 275 -37.49 70.49 -63.37
C GLU A 275 -38.47 70.49 -64.55
N VAL A 276 -38.73 69.33 -65.16
CA VAL A 276 -39.71 69.19 -66.25
C VAL A 276 -41.11 69.63 -65.81
N THR A 277 -41.55 69.23 -64.60
CA THR A 277 -42.86 69.67 -64.09
C THR A 277 -42.91 71.18 -63.81
N GLN A 278 -41.82 71.76 -63.33
CA GLN A 278 -41.72 73.21 -63.11
C GLN A 278 -41.74 73.98 -64.43
N LEU A 279 -40.96 73.57 -65.43
CA LEU A 279 -40.94 74.15 -66.77
C LEU A 279 -42.31 74.02 -67.45
N THR A 280 -42.97 72.87 -67.33
CA THR A 280 -44.33 72.66 -67.87
C THR A 280 -45.34 73.64 -67.24
N ARG A 281 -45.24 73.88 -65.92
CA ARG A 281 -46.09 74.84 -65.22
C ARG A 281 -45.80 76.28 -65.67
N LEU A 282 -44.54 76.66 -65.83
CA LEU A 282 -44.15 77.99 -66.31
C LEU A 282 -44.62 78.20 -67.75
N LEU A 283 -44.46 77.21 -68.62
CA LEU A 283 -44.97 77.23 -69.99
C LEU A 283 -46.49 77.45 -70.01
N ARG A 284 -47.24 76.67 -69.23
CA ARG A 284 -48.71 76.87 -69.13
C ARG A 284 -49.09 78.25 -68.63
N ARG A 285 -48.35 78.81 -67.67
CA ARG A 285 -48.60 80.19 -67.18
C ARG A 285 -48.35 81.21 -68.29
N ALA A 286 -47.24 81.09 -69.00
CA ALA A 286 -46.95 81.95 -70.13
C ALA A 286 -48.02 81.81 -71.23
N GLU A 287 -48.45 80.59 -71.54
CA GLU A 287 -49.55 80.33 -72.48
C GLU A 287 -50.87 80.96 -72.01
N THR A 288 -51.24 80.86 -70.72
CA THR A 288 -52.43 81.51 -70.19
C THR A 288 -52.31 83.03 -70.18
N GLU A 289 -51.17 83.58 -69.78
CA GLU A 289 -50.92 85.03 -69.80
C GLU A 289 -51.00 85.57 -71.23
N THR A 290 -50.45 84.87 -72.23
CA THR A 290 -50.58 85.26 -73.64
C THR A 290 -52.04 85.19 -74.12
N LYS A 291 -52.80 84.17 -73.71
CA LYS A 291 -54.24 84.09 -74.01
C LYS A 291 -55.04 85.18 -73.32
N GLU A 292 -54.78 85.47 -72.05
CA GLU A 292 -55.43 86.55 -71.31
C GLU A 292 -55.10 87.92 -71.88
N LEU A 293 -53.85 88.16 -72.30
CA LEU A 293 -53.48 89.39 -73.00
C LEU A 293 -54.19 89.50 -74.35
N GLN A 294 -54.33 88.38 -75.07
CA GLN A 294 -55.11 88.31 -76.31
C GLN A 294 -56.61 88.55 -76.07
N GLU A 295 -57.19 87.90 -75.06
CA GLU A 295 -58.59 88.08 -74.64
C GLU A 295 -58.83 89.49 -74.09
N ALA A 296 -57.88 90.11 -73.38
CA ALA A 296 -57.98 91.48 -72.91
C ALA A 296 -57.90 92.48 -74.08
N LEU A 297 -57.12 92.16 -75.11
CA LEU A 297 -57.13 92.89 -76.37
C LEU A 297 -58.50 92.76 -77.08
N GLU A 298 -59.12 91.58 -77.01
CA GLU A 298 -60.45 91.28 -77.58
C GLU A 298 -61.62 91.78 -76.69
N GLY A 299 -61.39 91.93 -75.39
CA GLY A 299 -62.39 92.04 -74.32
C GLY A 299 -62.33 93.33 -73.51
N GLN A 300 -61.71 94.41 -74.04
CA GLN A 300 -61.90 95.80 -73.61
C GLN A 300 -63.37 96.30 -73.76
N VAL A 301 -64.33 95.46 -73.40
CA VAL A 301 -65.75 95.65 -73.70
C VAL A 301 -66.62 95.83 -72.44
N ASP A 302 -66.23 95.44 -71.19
CA ASP A 302 -67.06 95.83 -70.01
C ASP A 302 -66.42 95.79 -68.58
N PRO A 303 -66.61 96.81 -67.68
CA PRO A 303 -65.92 96.95 -66.37
C PRO A 303 -66.57 96.39 -65.07
N SER A 304 -67.67 95.62 -65.08
CA SER A 304 -68.52 95.44 -63.86
C SER A 304 -68.10 94.36 -62.82
N CYS A 305 -67.10 93.49 -63.03
CA CYS A 305 -66.96 92.23 -62.24
C CYS A 305 -65.84 92.13 -61.18
N GLN A 306 -65.06 93.18 -60.89
CA GLN A 306 -63.80 93.07 -60.12
C GLN A 306 -63.94 92.80 -58.60
N LEU A 307 -65.06 93.18 -57.96
CA LEU A 307 -65.16 93.20 -56.50
C LEU A 307 -65.39 91.81 -55.86
N MET A 308 -66.10 90.92 -56.56
CA MET A 308 -66.40 89.56 -56.08
C MET A 308 -65.15 88.66 -55.97
N ALA A 309 -64.16 88.90 -56.81
CA ALA A 309 -62.93 88.11 -56.83
C ALA A 309 -62.07 88.30 -55.57
N THR A 310 -62.03 89.52 -55.01
CA THR A 310 -61.16 89.87 -53.89
C THR A 310 -61.56 89.17 -52.58
N ASN A 311 -62.86 89.08 -52.28
CA ASN A 311 -63.36 88.43 -51.05
C ASN A 311 -63.09 86.92 -51.04
N TRP A 312 -63.23 86.25 -52.19
CA TRP A 312 -62.96 84.81 -52.31
C TRP A 312 -61.48 84.47 -52.10
N ILE A 313 -60.56 85.32 -52.58
CA ILE A 313 -59.12 85.14 -52.39
C ILE A 313 -58.76 85.22 -50.91
N GLN A 314 -59.35 86.18 -50.18
CA GLN A 314 -59.05 86.39 -48.76
C GLN A 314 -59.49 85.20 -47.89
N GLU A 315 -60.70 84.66 -48.11
CA GLU A 315 -61.21 83.49 -47.39
C GLU A 315 -60.35 82.25 -47.65
N LYS A 316 -59.92 82.04 -48.89
CA LYS A 316 -59.05 80.93 -49.28
C LYS A 316 -57.68 80.98 -48.58
N VAL A 317 -57.10 82.18 -48.42
CA VAL A 317 -55.84 82.36 -47.68
C VAL A 317 -56.02 82.01 -46.21
N PHE A 318 -57.10 82.47 -45.58
CA PHE A 318 -57.39 82.17 -44.17
C PHE A 318 -57.55 80.66 -43.93
N LEU A 319 -58.35 79.98 -44.75
CA LEU A 319 -58.52 78.52 -44.67
C LEU A 319 -57.20 77.78 -44.91
N SER A 320 -56.37 78.24 -45.84
CA SER A 320 -55.06 77.63 -46.08
C SER A 320 -54.12 77.75 -44.88
N GLN A 321 -54.18 78.85 -44.13
CA GLN A 321 -53.37 79.03 -42.92
C GLN A 321 -53.83 78.08 -41.80
N GLU A 322 -55.13 77.94 -41.58
CA GLU A 322 -55.66 77.05 -40.54
C GLU A 322 -55.36 75.57 -40.86
N VAL A 323 -55.48 75.16 -42.12
CA VAL A 323 -55.09 73.81 -42.55
C VAL A 323 -53.61 73.55 -42.31
N ASN A 324 -52.74 74.52 -42.56
CA ASN A 324 -51.30 74.38 -42.31
C ASN A 324 -51.00 74.25 -40.80
N LYS A 325 -51.70 75.01 -39.95
CA LYS A 325 -51.59 74.90 -38.50
C LYS A 325 -52.04 73.54 -37.99
N LEU A 326 -53.18 73.03 -38.47
CA LEU A 326 -53.68 71.69 -38.14
C LEU A 326 -52.71 70.58 -38.59
N ARG A 327 -52.10 70.71 -39.77
CA ARG A 327 -51.08 69.76 -40.25
C ARG A 327 -49.85 69.74 -39.35
N ALA A 328 -49.38 70.89 -38.86
CA ALA A 328 -48.26 70.97 -37.95
C ALA A 328 -48.55 70.28 -36.60
N MET A 329 -49.70 70.60 -35.98
CA MET A 329 -50.11 69.95 -34.73
C MET A 329 -50.29 68.44 -34.88
N PHE A 330 -50.86 67.98 -35.99
CA PHE A 330 -51.00 66.54 -36.25
C PHE A 330 -49.64 65.83 -36.33
N LEU A 331 -48.64 66.46 -36.94
CA LEU A 331 -47.30 65.90 -37.04
C LEU A 331 -46.62 65.81 -35.67
N GLU A 332 -46.80 66.82 -34.83
CA GLU A 332 -46.30 66.86 -33.46
C GLU A 332 -46.90 65.72 -32.61
N VAL A 333 -48.22 65.59 -32.59
CA VAL A 333 -48.92 64.50 -31.89
C VAL A 333 -48.50 63.13 -32.42
N LYS A 334 -48.29 62.99 -33.73
CA LYS A 334 -47.79 61.74 -34.34
C LYS A 334 -46.38 61.40 -33.83
N ASN A 335 -45.51 62.40 -33.68
CA ASN A 335 -44.16 62.21 -33.17
C ASN A 335 -44.15 61.86 -31.68
N GLU A 336 -44.95 62.56 -30.87
CA GLU A 336 -45.13 62.25 -29.43
C GLU A 336 -45.65 60.83 -29.23
N LYS A 337 -46.65 60.42 -30.03
CA LYS A 337 -47.17 59.04 -30.01
C LYS A 337 -46.08 58.02 -30.34
N LYS A 338 -45.23 58.29 -31.33
CA LYS A 338 -44.10 57.41 -31.67
C LYS A 338 -43.12 57.29 -30.50
N GLN A 339 -42.70 58.41 -29.92
CA GLN A 339 -41.80 58.41 -28.75
C GLN A 339 -42.40 57.67 -27.55
N LEU A 340 -43.70 57.84 -27.30
CA LEU A 340 -44.39 57.14 -26.24
C LEU A 340 -44.42 55.63 -26.49
N MET A 341 -44.64 55.21 -27.74
CA MET A 341 -44.59 53.80 -28.14
C MET A 341 -43.20 53.21 -27.93
N ASP A 342 -42.14 53.92 -28.33
CA ASP A 342 -40.75 53.49 -28.15
C ASP A 342 -40.42 53.31 -26.65
N LYS A 343 -40.86 54.25 -25.79
CA LYS A 343 -40.73 54.13 -24.33
C LYS A 343 -41.49 52.93 -23.78
N TYR A 344 -42.73 52.72 -24.21
CA TYR A 344 -43.54 51.57 -23.79
C TYR A 344 -42.87 50.24 -24.16
N LEU A 345 -42.38 50.11 -25.39
CA LEU A 345 -41.68 48.91 -25.85
C LEU A 345 -40.39 48.66 -25.05
N SER A 346 -39.63 49.71 -24.76
CA SER A 346 -38.44 49.60 -23.91
C SER A 346 -38.79 49.13 -22.50
N HIS A 347 -39.84 49.67 -21.88
CA HIS A 347 -40.28 49.24 -20.55
C HIS A 347 -40.77 47.79 -20.55
N ARG A 348 -41.54 47.39 -21.57
CA ARG A 348 -41.97 45.98 -21.74
C ARG A 348 -40.75 45.05 -21.81
N HIS A 349 -39.75 45.39 -22.61
CA HIS A 349 -38.55 44.57 -22.76
C HIS A 349 -37.77 44.41 -21.45
N ILE A 350 -37.63 45.49 -20.67
CA ILE A 350 -36.99 45.43 -19.34
C ILE A 350 -37.75 44.50 -18.39
N LEU A 351 -39.08 44.59 -18.37
CA LEU A 351 -39.92 43.73 -17.53
C LEU A 351 -39.84 42.26 -17.94
N GLU A 352 -39.87 41.97 -19.24
CA GLU A 352 -39.73 40.61 -19.77
C GLU A 352 -38.38 39.99 -19.42
N GLU A 353 -37.30 40.76 -19.53
CA GLU A 353 -35.97 40.29 -19.16
C GLU A 353 -35.83 40.09 -17.64
N ASN A 354 -36.41 40.97 -16.82
CA ASN A 354 -36.43 40.78 -15.37
C ASN A 354 -37.24 39.54 -14.96
N LEU A 355 -38.39 39.30 -15.60
CA LEU A 355 -39.17 38.09 -15.40
C LEU A 355 -38.35 36.84 -15.75
N ARG A 356 -37.70 36.83 -16.92
CA ARG A 356 -36.83 35.72 -17.35
C ARG A 356 -35.70 35.46 -16.35
N ARG A 357 -35.06 36.51 -15.81
CA ARG A 357 -34.02 36.35 -14.77
C ARG A 357 -34.59 35.77 -13.48
N SER A 358 -35.73 36.29 -13.01
CA SER A 358 -36.42 35.77 -11.83
C SER A 358 -36.79 34.29 -12.00
N ASP A 359 -37.29 33.89 -13.17
CA ASP A 359 -37.60 32.49 -13.47
C ASP A 359 -36.35 31.60 -13.44
N THR A 360 -35.21 32.10 -13.94
CA THR A 360 -33.94 31.35 -13.86
C THR A 360 -33.41 31.22 -12.45
N GLU A 361 -33.60 32.24 -11.60
CA GLU A 361 -33.20 32.20 -10.20
C GLU A 361 -34.10 31.27 -9.40
N LEU A 362 -35.42 31.34 -9.62
CA LEU A 362 -36.40 30.41 -9.04
C LEU A 362 -36.05 28.97 -9.39
N LYS A 363 -35.75 28.68 -10.66
CA LYS A 363 -35.35 27.33 -11.07
C LYS A 363 -34.11 26.83 -10.33
N LYS A 364 -33.09 27.68 -10.12
CA LYS A 364 -31.90 27.30 -9.33
C LYS A 364 -32.24 27.02 -7.88
N LEU A 365 -33.16 27.80 -7.29
CA LEU A 365 -33.63 27.57 -5.93
C LEU A 365 -34.39 26.24 -5.85
N ASP A 366 -35.27 25.95 -6.80
CA ASP A 366 -35.98 24.67 -6.89
C ASP A 366 -35.00 23.49 -7.04
N ASP A 367 -34.01 23.60 -7.94
CA ASP A 367 -32.96 22.59 -8.12
C ASP A 367 -32.15 22.38 -6.82
N THR A 368 -31.86 23.46 -6.09
CA THR A 368 -31.13 23.39 -4.81
C THR A 368 -31.98 22.75 -3.70
N ILE A 369 -33.25 23.13 -3.59
CA ILE A 369 -34.21 22.53 -2.65
C ILE A 369 -34.35 21.03 -2.93
N GLN A 370 -34.50 20.65 -4.19
CA GLN A 370 -34.57 19.26 -4.63
C GLN A 370 -33.29 18.48 -4.26
N HIS A 371 -32.13 19.08 -4.50
CA HIS A 371 -30.85 18.46 -4.13
C HIS A 371 -30.70 18.26 -2.61
N ILE A 372 -31.12 19.24 -1.81
CA ILE A 372 -31.15 19.13 -0.34
C ILE A 372 -32.10 17.99 0.06
N TYR A 373 -33.29 17.92 -0.53
CA TYR A 373 -34.28 16.87 -0.26
C TYR A 373 -33.72 15.47 -0.54
N GLU A 374 -33.10 15.25 -1.71
CA GLU A 374 -32.45 13.98 -2.08
C GLU A 374 -31.30 13.61 -1.15
N THR A 375 -30.50 14.60 -0.76
CA THR A 375 -29.38 14.41 0.17
C THR A 375 -29.89 13.96 1.54
N LEU A 376 -30.94 14.61 2.06
CA LEU A 376 -31.57 14.24 3.33
C LEU A 376 -32.18 12.84 3.28
N LEU A 377 -32.79 12.45 2.16
CA LEU A 377 -33.31 11.09 1.97
C LEU A 377 -32.22 10.01 1.96
N SER A 378 -31.01 10.35 1.50
CA SER A 378 -29.86 9.46 1.39
C SER A 378 -29.14 9.22 2.72
N ILE A 379 -29.50 9.93 3.80
CA ILE A 379 -28.89 9.78 5.12
C ILE A 379 -29.26 8.40 5.73
N PRO A 380 -28.31 7.66 6.34
CA PRO A 380 -28.57 6.37 6.99
C PRO A 380 -29.59 6.45 8.14
N GLU A 381 -30.37 5.37 8.35
CA GLU A 381 -31.46 5.31 9.36
C GLU A 381 -31.04 5.68 10.78
N VAL A 382 -29.78 5.37 11.16
CA VAL A 382 -29.23 5.67 12.49
C VAL A 382 -29.26 7.19 12.78
N VAL A 383 -29.11 8.02 11.74
CA VAL A 383 -29.10 9.49 11.82
C VAL A 383 -30.45 10.10 11.46
N LYS A 384 -31.32 9.37 10.73
CA LYS A 384 -32.71 9.79 10.41
C LYS A 384 -33.64 9.94 11.62
N SER A 385 -33.26 9.39 12.78
CA SER A 385 -34.03 9.51 14.04
C SER A 385 -33.93 10.89 14.72
N CYS A 386 -33.13 11.82 14.17
CA CYS A 386 -33.02 13.19 14.65
C CYS A 386 -34.27 14.01 14.28
N LYS A 387 -34.94 14.58 15.29
CA LYS A 387 -36.20 15.32 15.14
C LYS A 387 -36.06 16.57 14.28
N GLU A 388 -34.90 17.22 14.35
CA GLU A 388 -34.57 18.42 13.60
C GLU A 388 -34.43 18.13 12.09
N LEU A 389 -33.82 16.99 11.73
CA LEU A 389 -33.71 16.53 10.34
C LEU A 389 -35.08 16.11 9.77
N GLN A 390 -35.92 15.50 10.60
CA GLN A 390 -37.27 15.08 10.21
C GLN A 390 -38.20 16.28 10.00
N GLY A 391 -38.15 17.29 10.88
CA GLY A 391 -38.86 18.55 10.70
C GLY A 391 -38.38 19.36 9.50
N LEU A 392 -37.10 19.29 9.14
CA LEU A 392 -36.58 19.89 7.91
C LEU A 392 -37.11 19.17 6.65
N LEU A 393 -37.23 17.85 6.69
CA LEU A 393 -37.78 17.07 5.58
C LEU A 393 -39.28 17.37 5.35
N GLU A 394 -40.06 17.53 6.42
CA GLU A 394 -41.47 17.97 6.36
C GLU A 394 -41.63 19.41 5.86
N PHE A 395 -40.64 20.27 6.10
CA PHE A 395 -40.66 21.66 5.61
C PHE A 395 -40.31 21.76 4.12
N LEU A 396 -39.53 20.81 3.59
CA LEU A 396 -39.09 20.77 2.20
C LEU A 396 -40.01 19.94 1.29
N SER A 397 -40.94 19.16 1.86
CA SER A 397 -42.02 18.45 1.15
C SER A 397 -43.21 19.37 0.86
#